data_AF-A0A086J950-F1
#
_entry.id   AF-A0A086J950-F1
#
_cell.length_a   1.000
_cell.length_b   1.000
_cell.length_c   1.000
_cell.angle_alpha   90.00
_cell.angle_beta   90.00
_cell.angle_gamma   90.00
#
_symmetry.space_group_name_H-M   'P 1'
#
loop_
_entity.id
_entity.type
_entity.pdbx_description
1 polymer ?
#
loop_
_entity_poly.entity_id
_entity_poly.type
_entity_poly.pdbx_seq_one_letter_code
_entity_poly.pdbx_strand_id
1 'polypeptide(L)'
;MARLHRGYRRGCLSPCLARLFFLPLVAAFFETGSKSVVTRSEPSEHERTGGVVGQSVTCTSSVYGPFHVVLEPFEGRNSFSIACADGGVLVPSADVFTHSFCSVLTSLQACFSEGPDYRGPEFFDDFSSTWWEGDPTKPHEGMTFTIPLSVFPAETKTIKLGCLYIRTKNICRVVVSARKKLVPVTGVVQTKSSGTVARTGSSATFLKSVVLAIMAAVL
;
A
#
# COMPACT_ATOMS: atom_id res chain seq x y z
N MET A 1 -59.73 -17.48 13.29
CA MET A 1 -60.10 -16.44 12.32
C MET A 1 -58.86 -16.06 11.52
N ALA A 2 -58.87 -16.31 10.20
CA ALA A 2 -58.21 -15.64 9.05
C ALA A 2 -56.73 -15.15 9.21
N ARG A 3 -55.77 -15.28 8.28
CA ARG A 3 -55.70 -15.19 6.80
C ARG A 3 -54.39 -15.86 6.35
N LEU A 4 -54.35 -16.75 5.36
CA LEU A 4 -54.21 -16.53 3.90
C LEU A 4 -52.99 -15.65 3.48
N HIS A 5 -51.92 -16.33 3.06
CA HIS A 5 -50.83 -15.84 2.19
C HIS A 5 -50.20 -17.07 1.53
N ARG A 6 -49.80 -17.13 0.26
CA ARG A 6 -49.86 -16.24 -0.90
C ARG A 6 -49.45 -17.11 -2.08
N GLY A 7 -50.28 -17.27 -3.10
CA GLY A 7 -49.87 -17.84 -4.38
C GLY A 7 -49.23 -16.76 -5.25
N TYR A 8 -48.12 -17.06 -5.92
CA TYR A 8 -47.72 -16.31 -7.11
C TYR A 8 -46.96 -17.17 -8.12
N ARG A 9 -47.26 -16.89 -9.39
CA ARG A 9 -47.17 -17.74 -10.57
C ARG A 9 -45.75 -17.91 -11.09
N ARG A 10 -45.41 -19.13 -11.53
CA ARG A 10 -44.38 -19.38 -12.55
C ARG A 10 -45.06 -19.43 -13.91
N GLY A 11 -44.68 -18.51 -14.79
CA GLY A 11 -45.06 -18.54 -16.20
C GLY A 11 -43.96 -17.87 -16.99
N CYS A 12 -43.22 -18.66 -17.76
CA CYS A 12 -42.55 -18.30 -19.02
C CYS A 12 -41.83 -19.56 -19.51
N LEU A 13 -42.47 -20.29 -20.43
CA LEU A 13 -41.88 -21.37 -21.20
C LEU A 13 -42.30 -21.17 -22.66
N SER A 14 -41.27 -21.04 -23.52
CA SER A 14 -41.29 -21.18 -24.98
C SER A 14 -41.91 -20.03 -25.82
N PRO A 15 -41.49 -19.87 -27.11
CA PRO A 15 -40.95 -20.91 -27.98
C PRO A 15 -39.65 -20.60 -28.77
N CYS A 16 -38.90 -21.68 -29.00
CA CYS A 16 -38.00 -21.86 -30.14
C CYS A 16 -38.78 -21.98 -31.46
N LEU A 17 -38.05 -21.80 -32.58
CA LEU A 17 -38.30 -22.20 -33.98
C LEU A 17 -38.75 -21.09 -34.95
N ALA A 18 -37.83 -20.68 -35.81
CA ALA A 18 -38.00 -20.64 -37.28
C ALA A 18 -36.63 -20.38 -37.94
N ARG A 19 -36.07 -21.41 -38.63
CA ARG A 19 -35.88 -21.49 -40.10
C ARG A 19 -34.87 -20.49 -40.67
N LEU A 20 -33.66 -20.97 -41.04
CA LEU A 20 -33.30 -21.42 -42.40
C LEU A 20 -33.45 -20.29 -43.43
N PHE A 21 -32.33 -19.84 -44.02
CA PHE A 21 -32.04 -19.99 -45.46
C PHE A 21 -30.87 -19.11 -45.97
N PHE A 22 -30.16 -19.65 -46.96
CA PHE A 22 -29.35 -19.00 -48.03
C PHE A 22 -27.96 -18.39 -47.74
N LEU A 23 -26.93 -19.17 -48.14
CA LEU A 23 -25.72 -18.70 -48.82
C LEU A 23 -26.09 -18.22 -50.25
N PRO A 24 -25.39 -17.21 -50.82
CA PRO A 24 -24.23 -17.54 -51.64
C PRO A 24 -23.06 -16.52 -51.62
N LEU A 25 -21.92 -17.06 -52.07
CA LEU A 25 -20.74 -16.42 -52.66
C LEU A 25 -21.01 -15.07 -53.36
N VAL A 26 -20.24 -14.05 -53.02
CA VAL A 26 -19.85 -12.98 -53.96
C VAL A 26 -18.35 -12.71 -53.78
N ALA A 27 -17.59 -13.06 -54.81
CA ALA A 27 -16.23 -12.57 -55.01
C ALA A 27 -16.29 -11.21 -55.70
N ALA A 28 -15.51 -10.24 -55.23
CA ALA A 28 -15.12 -9.07 -56.02
C ALA A 28 -13.72 -8.60 -55.60
N PHE A 29 -12.86 -8.57 -56.61
CA PHE A 29 -11.49 -8.04 -56.63
C PHE A 29 -11.49 -6.53 -56.94
N PHE A 30 -10.31 -5.91 -56.78
CA PHE A 30 -9.89 -4.53 -57.14
C PHE A 30 -10.29 -3.46 -56.08
N GLU A 31 -9.46 -2.48 -55.70
CA GLU A 31 -8.27 -1.90 -56.32
C GLU A 31 -7.46 -1.11 -55.27
N THR A 32 -6.18 -0.97 -55.56
CA THR A 32 -5.16 -0.24 -54.80
C THR A 32 -5.47 1.25 -54.63
N GLY A 33 -5.34 1.77 -53.41
CA GLY A 33 -5.36 3.20 -53.11
C GLY A 33 -4.52 3.55 -51.89
N SER A 34 -3.28 3.99 -52.12
CA SER A 34 -2.39 4.57 -51.13
C SER A 34 -3.05 5.76 -50.41
N LYS A 35 -3.19 5.66 -49.09
CA LYS A 35 -3.31 6.83 -48.20
C LYS A 35 -2.44 6.61 -46.97
N SER A 36 -1.58 7.59 -46.71
CA SER A 36 -0.63 7.66 -45.61
C SER A 36 -1.26 7.25 -44.28
N VAL A 37 -0.78 6.14 -43.74
CA VAL A 37 -1.09 5.74 -42.36
C VAL A 37 -0.12 6.48 -41.47
N VAL A 38 -0.66 7.53 -40.85
CA VAL A 38 -0.20 8.08 -39.57
C VAL A 38 0.11 6.89 -38.66
N THR A 39 1.33 6.83 -38.14
CA THR A 39 1.79 5.84 -37.19
C THR A 39 0.87 5.89 -35.95
N ARG A 40 -0.21 5.11 -36.00
CA ARG A 40 -1.06 4.81 -34.87
C ARG A 40 -0.24 3.88 -34.00
N SER A 41 0.46 4.44 -33.02
CA SER A 41 1.02 3.69 -31.92
C SER A 41 -0.11 2.85 -31.33
N GLU A 42 -0.06 1.54 -31.59
CA GLU A 42 -0.81 0.55 -30.84
C GLU A 42 -0.65 0.85 -29.35
N PRO A 43 -1.72 1.12 -28.60
CA PRO A 43 -1.63 1.03 -27.16
C PRO A 43 -1.40 -0.45 -26.88
N SER A 44 -0.18 -0.76 -26.42
CA SER A 44 0.19 -2.06 -25.87
C SER A 44 -0.95 -2.51 -24.96
N GLU A 45 -1.66 -3.55 -25.40
CA GLU A 45 -2.67 -4.25 -24.62
C GLU A 45 -1.93 -4.90 -23.45
N HIS A 46 -1.77 -4.12 -22.39
CA HIS A 46 -1.21 -4.59 -21.14
C HIS A 46 -2.29 -5.45 -20.50
N GLU A 47 -2.13 -6.75 -20.70
CA GLU A 47 -2.79 -7.82 -19.98
C GLU A 47 -3.06 -7.37 -18.53
N ARG A 48 -4.34 -7.22 -18.19
CA ARG A 48 -4.84 -6.68 -16.91
C ARG A 48 -4.58 -7.70 -15.80
N THR A 49 -3.32 -7.85 -15.44
CA THR A 49 -2.87 -8.38 -14.16
C THR A 49 -2.76 -7.18 -13.25
N GLY A 50 -3.65 -7.04 -12.24
CA GLY A 50 -3.65 -5.92 -11.30
C GLY A 50 -2.23 -5.55 -10.87
N GLY A 51 -1.85 -4.31 -11.15
CA GLY A 51 -0.47 -3.83 -11.07
C GLY A 51 -0.33 -2.76 -9.99
N VAL A 52 0.83 -2.74 -9.35
CA VAL A 52 1.27 -1.57 -8.58
C VAL A 52 1.71 -0.52 -9.60
N VAL A 53 1.02 0.61 -9.65
CA VAL A 53 1.44 1.76 -10.47
C VAL A 53 1.81 2.88 -9.52
N GLY A 54 3.11 3.14 -9.38
CA GLY A 54 3.62 4.07 -8.37
C GLY A 54 3.34 3.57 -6.95
N GLN A 55 2.56 4.32 -6.17
CA GLN A 55 2.08 3.93 -4.83
C GLN A 55 0.60 3.54 -4.82
N SER A 56 0.02 3.25 -5.99
CA SER A 56 -1.35 2.77 -6.10
C SER A 56 -1.38 1.26 -6.32
N VAL A 57 -2.19 0.56 -5.54
CA VAL A 57 -2.40 -0.89 -5.62
C VAL A 57 -3.85 -1.16 -6.01
N THR A 58 -4.06 -1.76 -7.18
CA THR A 58 -5.39 -2.27 -7.55
C THR A 58 -5.42 -3.79 -7.43
N CYS A 59 -6.15 -4.26 -6.42
CA CYS A 59 -6.40 -5.67 -6.20
C CYS A 59 -7.55 -6.15 -7.10
N THR A 60 -7.38 -7.34 -7.67
CA THR A 60 -8.40 -8.05 -8.44
C THR A 60 -8.53 -9.47 -7.92
N SER A 61 -9.59 -10.19 -8.32
CA SER A 61 -9.82 -11.56 -7.85
C SER A 61 -8.74 -12.54 -8.29
N SER A 62 -7.97 -12.24 -9.33
CA SER A 62 -6.90 -13.09 -9.89
C SER A 62 -5.49 -12.69 -9.43
N VAL A 63 -5.36 -11.62 -8.65
CA VAL A 63 -4.07 -11.09 -8.21
C VAL A 63 -3.81 -11.38 -6.75
N TYR A 64 -2.65 -11.96 -6.49
CA TYR A 64 -2.23 -12.41 -5.17
C TYR A 64 -1.03 -11.58 -4.73
N GLY A 65 -1.18 -10.87 -3.61
CA GLY A 65 -0.08 -10.17 -2.94
C GLY A 65 0.86 -11.15 -2.19
N PRO A 66 1.90 -10.65 -1.51
CA PRO A 66 1.94 -9.33 -0.90
C PRO A 66 2.53 -8.23 -1.79
N PHE A 67 1.83 -7.10 -1.83
CA PHE A 67 2.38 -5.84 -2.31
C PHE A 67 2.99 -5.08 -1.14
N HIS A 68 4.18 -4.52 -1.36
CA HIS A 68 4.88 -3.72 -0.37
C HIS A 68 4.94 -2.27 -0.83
N VAL A 69 4.43 -1.36 0.00
CA VAL A 69 4.45 0.09 -0.25
C VAL A 69 5.24 0.76 0.86
N VAL A 70 6.12 1.68 0.48
CA VAL A 70 6.96 2.43 1.43
C VAL A 70 6.60 3.90 1.32
N LEU A 71 6.09 4.47 2.41
CA LEU A 71 5.84 5.90 2.55
C LEU A 71 7.03 6.57 3.20
N GLU A 72 7.36 7.77 2.74
CA GLU A 72 8.51 8.53 3.17
C GLU A 72 8.14 10.01 3.39
N PRO A 73 8.86 10.74 4.25
CA PRO A 73 8.47 12.06 4.74
C PRO A 73 8.79 13.20 3.76
N PHE A 74 8.32 13.10 2.51
CA PHE A 74 8.39 14.19 1.54
C PHE A 74 7.22 14.10 0.55
N GLU A 75 6.93 15.23 -0.10
CA GLU A 75 5.78 15.36 -1.01
C GLU A 75 5.83 14.33 -2.15
N GLY A 76 4.69 13.69 -2.40
CA GLY A 76 4.53 12.73 -3.49
C GLY A 76 4.99 11.30 -3.18
N ARG A 77 5.66 11.04 -2.05
CA ARG A 77 5.79 9.65 -1.51
C ARG A 77 5.33 9.51 -0.06
N ASN A 78 4.46 10.40 0.39
CA ASN A 78 3.79 10.32 1.67
C ASN A 78 2.36 9.75 1.60
N SER A 79 1.96 9.26 0.42
CA SER A 79 0.62 8.71 0.19
C SER A 79 0.64 7.42 -0.61
N PHE A 80 -0.36 6.57 -0.36
CA PHE A 80 -0.64 5.39 -1.19
C PHE A 80 -2.13 5.24 -1.42
N SER A 81 -2.50 4.50 -2.46
CA SER A 81 -3.91 4.19 -2.74
C SER A 81 -4.12 2.69 -2.86
N ILE A 82 -5.30 2.21 -2.45
CA ILE A 82 -5.75 0.84 -2.64
C ILE A 82 -7.15 0.83 -3.24
N ALA A 83 -7.40 -0.04 -4.22
CA ALA A 83 -8.74 -0.34 -4.72
C ALA A 83 -8.98 -1.87 -4.77
N CYS A 84 -10.18 -2.29 -4.41
CA CYS A 84 -10.65 -3.67 -4.57
C CYS A 84 -11.62 -3.75 -5.74
N ALA A 85 -11.15 -4.24 -6.89
CA ALA A 85 -12.00 -4.56 -8.04
C ALA A 85 -12.74 -5.90 -7.83
N ASP A 86 -13.56 -6.32 -8.80
CA ASP A 86 -14.22 -7.64 -8.88
C ASP A 86 -15.02 -8.08 -7.64
N GLY A 87 -15.60 -7.12 -6.91
CA GLY A 87 -16.38 -7.40 -5.70
C GLY A 87 -15.54 -7.82 -4.50
N GLY A 88 -14.25 -7.48 -4.48
CA GLY A 88 -13.42 -7.58 -3.29
C GLY A 88 -13.86 -6.61 -2.20
N VAL A 89 -13.69 -7.02 -0.93
CA VAL A 89 -14.04 -6.21 0.25
C VAL A 89 -12.75 -5.76 0.95
N LEU A 90 -12.69 -4.50 1.38
CA LEU A 90 -11.54 -3.98 2.13
C LEU A 90 -11.35 -4.67 3.48
N VAL A 91 -10.08 -4.73 3.92
CA VAL A 91 -9.69 -5.14 5.26
C VAL A 91 -8.76 -4.09 5.87
N PRO A 92 -9.04 -3.56 7.09
CA PRO A 92 -10.18 -3.86 7.97
C PRO A 92 -11.57 -3.63 7.34
N SER A 93 -12.64 -4.05 8.00
CA SER A 93 -14.00 -3.84 7.48
C SER A 93 -14.31 -2.34 7.31
N ALA A 94 -15.21 -2.02 6.38
CA ALA A 94 -15.47 -0.65 5.94
C ALA A 94 -15.86 0.32 7.07
N ASP A 95 -16.52 -0.17 8.11
CA ASP A 95 -16.97 0.59 9.28
C ASP A 95 -15.81 1.11 10.16
N VAL A 96 -14.66 0.43 10.15
CA VAL A 96 -13.47 0.78 10.96
C VAL A 96 -12.24 1.10 10.13
N PHE A 97 -12.31 0.97 8.80
CA PHE A 97 -11.17 1.08 7.90
C PHE A 97 -10.40 2.41 8.03
N THR A 98 -11.11 3.51 8.26
CA THR A 98 -10.50 4.85 8.38
C THR A 98 -9.99 5.19 9.77
N HIS A 99 -10.16 4.28 10.75
CA HIS A 99 -9.88 4.54 12.16
C HIS A 99 -8.96 3.51 12.81
N SER A 100 -8.69 2.39 12.14
CA SER A 100 -7.99 1.25 12.75
C SER A 100 -7.15 0.50 11.71
N PHE A 101 -6.18 -0.27 12.20
CA PHE A 101 -5.19 -0.96 11.37
C PHE A 101 -4.99 -2.42 11.79
N CYS A 102 -4.70 -3.29 10.83
CA CYS A 102 -4.24 -4.65 11.12
C CYS A 102 -2.72 -4.66 11.36
N SER A 103 -2.29 -5.48 12.31
CA SER A 103 -0.91 -5.85 12.54
C SER A 103 -0.36 -6.67 11.37
N VAL A 104 0.94 -6.50 11.10
CA VAL A 104 1.66 -7.36 10.15
C VAL A 104 1.68 -8.83 10.56
N LEU A 105 1.47 -9.12 11.85
CA LEU A 105 1.44 -10.47 12.41
C LEU A 105 0.08 -11.15 12.22
N THR A 106 -1.04 -10.41 12.30
CA THR A 106 -2.42 -10.94 12.27
C THR A 106 -2.90 -11.19 10.86
N SER A 107 -3.43 -12.37 10.51
CA SER A 107 -3.91 -12.63 9.14
C SER A 107 -5.00 -11.63 8.71
N LEU A 108 -5.09 -11.29 7.41
CA LEU A 108 -6.16 -10.38 6.94
C LEU A 108 -7.55 -10.97 7.17
N GLN A 109 -7.69 -12.30 7.12
CA GLN A 109 -8.94 -12.96 7.45
C GLN A 109 -9.33 -12.72 8.91
N ALA A 110 -8.39 -12.92 9.84
CA ALA A 110 -8.62 -12.68 11.27
C ALA A 110 -8.91 -11.19 11.54
N CYS A 111 -8.14 -10.28 10.95
CA CYS A 111 -8.39 -8.84 11.10
C CYS A 111 -9.79 -8.42 10.60
N PHE A 112 -10.31 -9.10 9.57
CA PHE A 112 -11.66 -8.87 9.08
C PHE A 112 -12.74 -9.47 9.99
N SER A 113 -12.55 -10.68 10.52
CA SER A 113 -13.58 -11.39 11.29
C SER A 113 -13.57 -11.06 12.79
N GLU A 114 -12.39 -10.86 13.37
CA GLU A 114 -12.19 -10.63 14.81
C GLU A 114 -11.99 -9.14 15.11
N GLY A 115 -11.57 -8.36 14.11
CA GLY A 115 -11.36 -6.93 14.22
C GLY A 115 -9.88 -6.52 14.10
N PRO A 116 -9.61 -5.22 13.97
CA PRO A 116 -8.27 -4.67 13.83
C PRO A 116 -7.48 -4.69 15.15
N ASP A 117 -6.16 -4.78 15.04
CA ASP A 117 -5.26 -4.87 16.20
C ASP A 117 -4.96 -3.53 16.87
N TYR A 118 -5.02 -2.43 16.10
CA TYR A 118 -4.64 -1.10 16.57
C TYR A 118 -5.68 -0.06 16.20
N ARG A 119 -5.96 0.87 17.10
CA ARG A 119 -6.64 2.12 16.74
C ARG A 119 -5.64 3.11 16.17
N GLY A 120 -6.10 4.01 15.32
CA GLY A 120 -5.25 4.97 14.63
C GLY A 120 -4.37 5.81 15.58
N PRO A 121 -4.94 6.48 16.61
CA PRO A 121 -4.17 7.28 17.57
C PRO A 121 -3.19 6.48 18.45
N GLU A 122 -3.38 5.16 18.55
CA GLU A 122 -2.45 4.28 19.29
C GLU A 122 -1.23 3.91 18.43
N PHE A 123 -1.38 3.99 17.11
CA PHE A 123 -0.37 3.56 16.15
C PHE A 123 0.41 4.70 15.52
N PHE A 124 -0.29 5.79 15.18
CA PHE A 124 0.27 7.05 14.70
C PHE A 124 -0.10 8.19 15.65
N ASP A 125 0.90 8.95 16.08
CA ASP A 125 0.68 10.17 16.84
C ASP A 125 -0.12 11.17 15.98
N ASP A 126 -1.05 11.90 16.61
CA ASP A 126 -1.93 12.88 15.94
C ASP A 126 -2.74 12.31 14.77
N PHE A 127 -2.98 11.00 14.77
CA PHE A 127 -3.78 10.36 13.75
C PHE A 127 -5.17 10.99 13.64
N SER A 128 -5.58 11.24 12.40
CA SER A 128 -6.94 11.67 12.07
C SER A 128 -7.49 10.79 10.96
N SER A 129 -8.78 10.46 11.02
CA SER A 129 -9.44 9.73 9.93
C SER A 129 -9.46 10.51 8.62
N THR A 130 -9.24 11.83 8.67
CA THR A 130 -9.06 12.67 7.47
C THR A 130 -7.77 12.37 6.69
N TRP A 131 -6.90 11.51 7.20
CA TRP A 131 -5.75 10.98 6.44
C TRP A 131 -6.21 10.01 5.35
N TRP A 132 -7.45 9.53 5.44
CA TRP A 132 -8.09 8.73 4.43
C TRP A 132 -9.01 9.58 3.55
N GLU A 133 -8.89 9.39 2.24
CA GLU A 133 -9.79 9.93 1.23
C GLU A 133 -10.46 8.77 0.48
N GLY A 134 -11.75 8.92 0.18
CA GLY A 134 -12.57 7.89 -0.47
C GLY A 134 -13.71 7.39 0.40
N ASP A 135 -14.51 6.49 -0.15
CA ASP A 135 -15.63 5.84 0.54
C ASP A 135 -15.32 4.34 0.76
N PRO A 136 -15.08 3.90 2.01
CA PRO A 136 -14.72 2.50 2.27
C PRO A 136 -15.86 1.52 1.97
N THR A 137 -17.10 2.01 1.82
CA THR A 137 -18.24 1.18 1.38
C THR A 137 -18.24 0.93 -0.13
N LYS A 138 -17.42 1.68 -0.88
CA LYS A 138 -17.23 1.55 -2.33
C LYS A 138 -15.77 1.26 -2.65
N PRO A 139 -15.26 0.08 -2.26
CA PRO A 139 -13.84 -0.22 -2.33
C PRO A 139 -13.27 -0.27 -3.76
N HIS A 140 -14.13 -0.34 -4.77
CA HIS A 140 -13.75 -0.29 -6.18
C HIS A 140 -13.39 1.13 -6.68
N GLU A 141 -13.89 2.18 -6.02
CA GLU A 141 -13.53 3.58 -6.33
C GLU A 141 -12.13 3.92 -5.79
N GLY A 142 -11.68 3.17 -4.79
CA GLY A 142 -10.36 3.30 -4.17
C GLY A 142 -10.37 4.15 -2.90
N MET A 143 -9.38 3.89 -2.07
CA MET A 143 -9.07 4.61 -0.83
C MET A 143 -7.64 5.12 -0.91
N THR A 144 -7.40 6.37 -0.55
CA THR A 144 -6.07 6.96 -0.49
C THR A 144 -5.73 7.29 0.95
N PHE A 145 -4.57 6.83 1.41
CA PHE A 145 -4.00 7.18 2.70
C PHE A 145 -2.87 8.17 2.50
N THR A 146 -2.91 9.27 3.23
CA THR A 146 -1.87 10.31 3.19
C THR A 146 -1.44 10.65 4.61
N ILE A 147 -0.16 10.46 4.91
CA ILE A 147 0.42 10.94 6.18
C ILE A 147 0.85 12.40 5.97
N PRO A 148 0.36 13.37 6.76
CA PRO A 148 0.87 14.73 6.70
C PRO A 148 2.36 14.78 7.07
N LEU A 149 3.15 15.54 6.33
CA LEU A 149 4.62 15.55 6.46
C LEU A 149 5.12 15.96 7.86
N SER A 150 4.35 16.80 8.55
CA SER A 150 4.67 17.27 9.90
C SER A 150 4.61 16.17 10.96
N VAL A 151 3.80 15.14 10.75
CA VAL A 151 3.44 14.10 11.74
C VAL A 151 3.89 12.70 11.33
N PHE A 152 4.89 12.60 10.45
CA PHE A 152 5.55 11.31 10.22
C PHE A 152 6.09 10.72 11.53
N PRO A 153 5.99 9.39 11.70
CA PRO A 153 6.28 8.76 12.98
C PRO A 153 7.77 8.86 13.32
N ALA A 154 8.09 8.90 14.62
CA ALA A 154 9.48 8.91 15.09
C ALA A 154 10.22 7.59 14.81
N GLU A 155 9.48 6.48 14.71
CA GLU A 155 9.96 5.16 14.36
C GLU A 155 9.26 4.65 13.10
N THR A 156 9.87 3.71 12.39
CA THR A 156 9.22 3.09 11.24
C THR A 156 8.00 2.30 11.70
N LYS A 157 6.83 2.64 11.17
CA LYS A 157 5.56 1.99 11.48
C LYS A 157 5.11 1.18 10.27
N THR A 158 4.67 -0.06 10.47
CA THR A 158 4.18 -0.91 9.37
C THR A 158 2.79 -1.45 9.68
N ILE A 159 1.86 -1.19 8.77
CA ILE A 159 0.48 -1.70 8.82
C ILE A 159 0.26 -2.70 7.70
N LYS A 160 -0.80 -3.49 7.86
CA LYS A 160 -1.28 -4.39 6.82
C LYS A 160 -2.75 -4.15 6.56
N LEU A 161 -3.12 -4.21 5.30
CA LEU A 161 -4.48 -4.07 4.80
C LEU A 161 -4.61 -4.84 3.47
N GLY A 162 -5.78 -4.84 2.86
CA GLY A 162 -5.95 -5.53 1.59
C GLY A 162 -7.39 -5.72 1.18
N CYS A 163 -7.60 -6.68 0.29
CA CYS A 163 -8.91 -7.06 -0.22
C CYS A 163 -9.17 -8.55 -0.03
N LEU A 164 -10.35 -8.90 0.48
CA LEU A 164 -10.86 -10.27 0.56
C LEU A 164 -11.88 -10.53 -0.54
N TYR A 165 -11.69 -11.65 -1.25
CA TYR A 165 -12.60 -12.13 -2.28
C TYR A 165 -13.32 -13.38 -1.78
N ILE A 166 -14.43 -13.19 -1.08
CA ILE A 166 -15.15 -14.27 -0.38
C ILE A 166 -15.54 -15.41 -1.34
N ARG A 167 -15.96 -15.07 -2.57
CA ARG A 167 -16.42 -16.04 -3.57
C ARG A 167 -15.30 -16.94 -4.08
N THR A 168 -14.11 -16.37 -4.31
CA THR A 168 -12.96 -17.11 -4.86
C THR A 168 -11.99 -17.58 -3.78
N LYS A 169 -12.22 -17.18 -2.52
CA LYS A 169 -11.33 -17.41 -1.36
C LYS A 169 -9.92 -16.84 -1.58
N ASN A 170 -9.84 -15.76 -2.34
CA ASN A 170 -8.58 -15.09 -2.64
C ASN A 170 -8.36 -13.87 -1.74
N ILE A 171 -7.10 -13.60 -1.44
CA ILE A 171 -6.69 -12.50 -0.58
C ILE A 171 -5.60 -11.71 -1.28
N CYS A 172 -5.87 -10.43 -1.55
CA CYS A 172 -4.86 -9.49 -1.99
C CYS A 172 -4.30 -8.79 -0.75
N ARG A 173 -3.01 -9.02 -0.46
CA ARG A 173 -2.34 -8.48 0.73
C ARG A 173 -1.51 -7.26 0.38
N VAL A 174 -1.65 -6.19 1.15
CA VAL A 174 -0.85 -4.97 1.03
C VAL A 174 -0.20 -4.65 2.38
N VAL A 175 1.12 -4.50 2.37
CA VAL A 175 1.92 -4.13 3.54
C VAL A 175 2.45 -2.72 3.29
N VAL A 176 2.13 -1.80 4.20
CA VAL A 176 2.51 -0.38 4.06
C VAL A 176 3.43 -0.01 5.21
N SER A 177 4.65 0.42 4.87
CA SER A 177 5.65 0.87 5.83
C SER A 177 5.84 2.38 5.73
N ALA A 178 5.45 3.12 6.77
CA ALA A 178 5.79 4.52 6.94
C ALA A 178 7.17 4.65 7.58
N ARG A 179 8.15 5.17 6.84
CA ARG A 179 9.50 5.40 7.37
C ARG A 179 9.48 6.41 8.51
N LYS A 180 10.44 6.27 9.42
CA LYS A 180 10.68 7.28 10.44
C LYS A 180 10.95 8.67 9.84
N LYS A 181 10.47 9.71 10.52
CA LYS A 181 10.80 11.11 10.21
C LYS A 181 12.31 11.31 10.29
N LEU A 182 12.90 11.90 9.26
CA LEU A 182 14.30 12.29 9.29
C LEU A 182 14.42 13.50 10.22
N VAL A 183 15.10 13.33 11.34
CA VAL A 183 15.47 14.45 12.21
C VAL A 183 16.57 15.23 11.49
N PRO A 184 16.37 16.53 11.20
CA PRO A 184 17.47 17.36 10.72
C PRO A 184 18.59 17.28 11.75
N VAL A 185 19.81 16.92 11.32
CA VAL A 185 20.98 16.96 12.19
C VAL A 185 21.28 18.43 12.48
N THR A 186 20.58 18.98 13.47
CA THR A 186 20.79 20.33 13.95
C THR A 186 21.93 20.29 14.96
N GLY A 187 23.11 20.73 14.54
CA GLY A 187 24.20 21.11 15.43
C GLY A 187 25.25 20.05 15.72
N VAL A 188 26.15 19.79 14.75
CA VAL A 188 27.56 19.66 15.15
C VAL A 188 27.99 21.06 15.59
N VAL A 189 27.85 21.36 16.88
CA VAL A 189 28.66 22.39 17.50
C VAL A 189 30.09 21.87 17.40
N GLN A 190 30.81 22.26 16.35
CA GLN A 190 32.26 22.22 16.37
C GLN A 190 32.67 23.17 17.49
N THR A 191 32.88 22.63 18.69
CA THR A 191 33.75 23.24 19.69
C THR A 191 35.13 23.30 19.07
N LYS A 192 35.38 24.38 18.32
CA LYS A 192 36.71 24.81 17.91
C LYS A 192 37.42 25.12 19.23
N SER A 193 38.15 24.14 19.76
CA SER A 193 39.09 24.38 20.84
C SER A 193 40.14 25.34 20.28
N SER A 194 39.91 26.63 20.52
CA SER A 194 40.91 27.66 20.33
C SER A 194 41.98 27.39 21.39
N GLY A 195 42.93 26.52 21.06
CA GLY A 195 44.12 26.30 21.85
C GLY A 195 44.93 27.59 21.89
N THR A 196 44.76 28.35 22.97
CA THR A 196 45.70 29.38 23.37
C THR A 196 47.02 28.69 23.71
N VAL A 197 47.96 28.70 22.76
CA VAL A 197 49.34 28.28 23.01
C VAL A 197 50.00 29.37 23.86
N ALA A 198 49.91 29.22 25.18
CA ALA A 198 50.76 29.95 26.11
C ALA A 198 52.19 29.38 25.98
N ARG A 199 53.04 30.12 25.29
CA ARG A 199 54.45 29.81 25.08
C ARG A 199 55.24 30.43 26.24
N THR A 200 55.39 29.70 27.34
CA THR A 200 56.32 30.04 28.41
C THR A 200 57.39 28.96 28.47
N GLY A 201 58.60 29.32 28.05
CA GLY A 201 59.77 28.47 28.17
C GLY A 201 60.31 28.48 29.60
N SER A 202 60.73 27.32 30.08
CA SER A 202 62.10 27.08 30.56
C SER A 202 62.22 25.69 31.20
N SER A 203 63.31 25.02 30.79
CA SER A 203 64.14 24.06 31.53
C SER A 203 63.48 22.79 32.06
N ALA A 204 63.74 21.64 31.41
CA ALA A 204 64.81 20.70 31.78
C ALA A 204 64.53 20.07 33.16
N THR A 205 64.15 18.80 33.28
CA THR A 205 65.06 17.66 33.20
C THR A 205 64.31 16.36 33.57
N PHE A 206 64.79 15.20 33.07
CA PHE A 206 64.86 13.88 33.75
C PHE A 206 63.51 13.25 34.25
N LEU A 207 63.11 12.01 33.98
CA LEU A 207 63.83 10.73 33.97
C LEU A 207 62.88 9.63 33.43
N LYS A 208 63.48 8.67 32.70
CA LYS A 208 63.35 7.20 32.85
C LYS A 208 62.04 6.67 33.48
N SER A 209 61.23 5.83 32.85
CA SER A 209 61.52 4.47 32.36
C SER A 209 60.55 3.51 33.07
N VAL A 210 60.17 2.41 32.41
CA VAL A 210 59.80 1.10 33.03
C VAL A 210 58.45 1.08 33.77
N VAL A 211 57.55 0.08 33.70
CA VAL A 211 57.50 -1.23 33.05
C VAL A 211 56.05 -1.75 33.11
N LEU A 212 55.74 -2.60 32.14
CA LEU A 212 54.72 -3.66 32.09
C LEU A 212 54.32 -4.29 33.45
N ALA A 213 53.04 -4.57 33.67
CA ALA A 213 52.63 -5.81 34.37
C ALA A 213 51.19 -6.22 34.05
N ILE A 214 51.08 -7.47 33.61
CA ILE A 214 49.88 -8.29 33.38
C ILE A 214 49.57 -9.05 34.68
N MET A 215 48.34 -9.57 34.78
CA MET A 215 47.79 -10.66 35.63
C MET A 215 46.66 -10.16 36.56
N ALA A 216 45.39 -10.53 36.35
CA ALA A 216 44.74 -11.85 36.53
C ALA A 216 44.56 -12.26 38.00
N ALA A 217 43.31 -12.27 38.49
CA ALA A 217 42.73 -13.14 39.53
C ALA A 217 41.26 -12.71 39.76
N VAL A 218 40.25 -13.49 39.37
CA VAL A 218 39.57 -14.53 40.18
C VAL A 218 38.79 -13.96 41.37
N LEU A 219 37.47 -14.00 41.26
CA LEU A 219 36.51 -14.38 42.31
C LEU A 219 35.29 -15.02 41.63
#